data_AF-A0A957F7H7-F1
#
_entry.id   AF-A0A957F7H7-F1
#
_cell.length_a   1.000
_cell.length_b   1.000
_cell.length_c   1.000
_cell.angle_alpha   90.00
_cell.angle_beta   90.00
_cell.angle_gamma   90.00
#
_symmetry.space_group_name_H-M   'P 1'
#
loop_
_entity.id
_entity.type
_entity.pdbx_description
1 polymer ?
#
loop_
_entity_poly.entity_id
_entity_poly.type
_entity_poly.pdbx_seq_one_letter_code
_entity_poly.pdbx_strand_id
1 'polypeptide(L)'
;MAKQRILFIGGSLNQTRMTHAVARHLQGAYDCHFTPYYADGLLAWLARRGLLDFTVLGGAFRRQTDAYLAEHRLPVDFGGRRHGPYDLIVTTSDLLVQRNLRHGKVILIQEGMTDPETAMYHLVRRLRLPRYLASTATTGLSDRYDYFCVASEGYRDLFVQKGARPDKLVVTGIPNFDNLAAGCGGGFPYNK
;
A
#
# COMPACT_ATOMS: atom_id res chain seq x y z
N MET A 1 -22.03 -19.19 6.90
CA MET A 1 -21.04 -18.43 7.69
C MET A 1 -20.99 -17.02 7.14
N ALA A 2 -20.80 -15.99 7.98
CA ALA A 2 -20.61 -14.63 7.47
C ALA A 2 -19.31 -14.57 6.65
N LYS A 3 -19.35 -13.92 5.48
CA LYS A 3 -18.18 -13.76 4.61
C LYS A 3 -17.16 -12.87 5.34
N GLN A 4 -15.92 -13.33 5.48
CA GLN A 4 -14.84 -12.52 6.09
C GLN A 4 -14.58 -11.28 5.23
N ARG A 5 -14.25 -10.17 5.89
CA ARG A 5 -14.13 -8.85 5.25
C ARG A 5 -12.68 -8.44 5.09
N ILE A 6 -12.36 -7.93 3.90
CA ILE A 6 -11.01 -7.46 3.55
C ILE A 6 -11.09 -5.99 3.13
N LEU A 7 -10.25 -5.15 3.72
CA LEU A 7 -10.08 -3.75 3.32
C LEU A 7 -8.80 -3.58 2.52
N PHE A 8 -8.93 -3.11 1.29
CA PHE A 8 -7.81 -2.77 0.41
C PHE A 8 -7.54 -1.26 0.44
N ILE A 9 -6.30 -0.88 0.73
CA ILE A 9 -5.89 0.53 0.83
C ILE A 9 -4.96 0.87 -0.33
N GLY A 10 -5.37 1.82 -1.18
CA GLY A 10 -4.56 2.33 -2.30
C GLY A 10 -4.23 3.82 -2.13
N GLY A 11 -2.96 4.22 -2.26
CA GLY A 11 -2.53 5.62 -2.16
C GLY A 11 -2.22 6.31 -3.49
N SER A 12 -1.51 5.64 -4.39
CA SER A 12 -1.33 6.07 -5.77
C SER A 12 -2.24 5.26 -6.72
N LEU A 13 -2.37 5.70 -7.98
CA LEU A 13 -3.06 4.92 -9.00
C LEU A 13 -2.42 3.53 -9.19
N ASN A 14 -1.08 3.45 -9.14
CA ASN A 14 -0.35 2.19 -9.25
C ASN A 14 -0.67 1.25 -8.07
N GLN A 15 -0.66 1.77 -6.85
CA GLN A 15 -1.04 1.03 -5.64
C GLN A 15 -2.49 0.54 -5.69
N THR A 16 -3.39 1.39 -6.19
CA THR A 16 -4.80 1.06 -6.36
C THR A 16 -5.00 -0.05 -7.40
N ARG A 17 -4.25 -0.04 -8.50
CA ARG A 17 -4.27 -1.12 -9.50
C ARG A 17 -3.77 -2.44 -8.93
N MET A 18 -2.66 -2.44 -8.20
CA MET A 18 -2.13 -3.65 -7.55
C MET A 18 -3.12 -4.25 -6.57
N THR A 19 -3.66 -3.43 -5.66
CA THR A 19 -4.63 -3.90 -4.66
C THR A 19 -5.92 -4.39 -5.30
N HIS A 20 -6.39 -3.73 -6.36
CA HIS A 20 -7.52 -4.21 -7.16
C HIS A 20 -7.22 -5.55 -7.86
N ALA A 21 -6.04 -5.71 -8.45
CA ALA A 21 -5.63 -6.98 -9.07
C ALA A 21 -5.67 -8.14 -8.06
N VAL A 22 -5.09 -7.93 -6.87
CA VAL A 22 -5.14 -8.92 -5.78
C VAL A 22 -6.59 -9.18 -5.34
N ALA A 23 -7.40 -8.14 -5.19
CA ALA A 23 -8.79 -8.27 -4.78
C ALA A 23 -9.62 -9.11 -5.77
N ARG A 24 -9.35 -9.04 -7.07
CA ARG A 24 -10.06 -9.85 -8.08
C ARG A 24 -9.92 -11.35 -7.85
N HIS A 25 -8.79 -11.80 -7.30
CA HIS A 25 -8.59 -13.21 -6.94
C HIS A 25 -9.32 -13.61 -5.65
N LEU A 26 -9.79 -12.63 -4.85
CA LEU A 26 -10.37 -12.85 -3.52
C LEU A 26 -11.88 -12.56 -3.46
N GLN A 27 -12.41 -11.72 -4.35
CA GLN A 27 -13.82 -11.28 -4.37
C GLN A 27 -14.83 -12.45 -4.45
N GLY A 28 -14.45 -13.58 -5.03
CA GLY A 28 -15.28 -14.79 -5.04
C GLY A 28 -15.54 -15.37 -3.65
N ALA A 29 -14.53 -15.32 -2.77
CA ALA A 29 -14.57 -15.96 -1.44
C ALA A 29 -14.74 -14.96 -0.29
N TYR A 30 -14.35 -13.69 -0.47
CA TYR A 30 -14.34 -12.66 0.58
C TYR A 30 -15.17 -11.42 0.25
N ASP A 31 -15.59 -10.67 1.29
CA ASP A 31 -16.25 -9.38 1.13
C ASP A 31 -15.17 -8.28 1.07
N CYS A 32 -14.83 -7.85 -0.15
CA CYS A 32 -13.72 -6.94 -0.41
C CYS A 32 -14.22 -5.51 -0.52
N HIS A 33 -13.67 -4.61 0.29
CA HIS A 33 -13.93 -3.16 0.24
C HIS A 33 -12.64 -2.40 -0.02
N PHE A 34 -12.77 -1.18 -0.53
CA PHE A 34 -11.64 -0.33 -0.91
C PHE A 34 -11.69 1.00 -0.17
N THR A 35 -10.51 1.54 0.11
CA THR A 35 -10.37 2.92 0.56
C THR A 35 -9.13 3.55 -0.07
N PRO A 36 -9.23 4.80 -0.55
CA PRO A 36 -8.05 5.61 -0.76
C PRO A 36 -7.24 5.74 0.54
N TYR A 37 -5.94 5.96 0.41
CA TYR A 37 -5.05 6.20 1.55
C TYR A 37 -5.53 7.41 2.35
N TYR A 38 -5.49 7.28 3.67
CA TYR A 38 -5.97 8.31 4.58
C TYR A 38 -5.08 8.39 5.80
N ALA A 39 -5.13 9.55 6.44
CA ALA A 39 -4.42 9.83 7.68
C ALA A 39 -5.40 10.00 8.84
N ASP A 40 -4.88 9.89 10.06
CA ASP A 40 -5.59 10.15 11.30
C ASP A 40 -5.04 11.41 12.00
N GLY A 41 -5.84 11.98 12.91
CA GLY A 41 -5.41 13.05 13.81
C GLY A 41 -4.96 14.33 13.09
N LEU A 42 -3.83 14.90 13.53
CA LEU A 42 -3.28 16.15 13.00
C LEU A 42 -2.98 16.06 11.50
N LEU A 43 -2.49 14.92 11.02
CA LEU A 43 -2.23 14.70 9.59
C LEU A 43 -3.53 14.70 8.77
N ALA A 44 -4.61 14.11 9.31
CA ALA A 44 -5.93 14.19 8.68
C ALA A 44 -6.44 15.63 8.59
N TRP A 45 -6.19 16.43 9.63
CA TRP A 45 -6.56 17.84 9.67
C TRP A 45 -5.73 18.68 8.69
N LEU A 46 -4.42 18.43 8.58
CA LEU A 46 -3.54 19.08 7.60
C LEU A 46 -3.92 18.70 6.16
N ALA A 47 -4.22 17.43 5.90
CA ALA A 47 -4.69 16.96 4.59
C ALA A 47 -6.00 17.66 4.18
N ARG A 48 -6.97 17.78 5.10
CA ARG A 48 -8.24 18.50 4.83
C ARG A 48 -8.04 19.99 4.54
N ARG A 49 -6.93 20.58 4.97
CA ARG A 49 -6.56 21.98 4.70
C ARG A 49 -5.72 22.15 3.42
N GLY A 50 -5.53 21.09 2.63
CA GLY A 50 -4.72 21.10 1.39
C GLY A 50 -3.21 21.18 1.63
N LEU A 51 -2.76 21.19 2.89
CA LEU A 51 -1.34 21.34 3.25
C LEU A 51 -0.51 20.07 2.95
N LEU A 52 -1.15 18.99 2.52
CA LEU A 52 -0.51 17.71 2.16
C LEU A 52 -0.84 17.29 0.71
N ASP A 53 -1.28 18.21 -0.14
CA ASP A 53 -1.67 17.94 -1.54
C ASP A 53 -0.54 17.43 -2.44
N PHE A 54 0.71 17.60 -2.00
CA PHE A 54 1.90 17.02 -2.66
C PHE A 54 2.13 15.54 -2.32
N THR A 55 1.29 14.94 -1.45
CA THR A 55 1.42 13.54 -1.00
C THR A 55 0.24 12.69 -1.47
N VAL A 56 0.34 11.36 -1.30
CA VAL A 56 -0.76 10.41 -1.54
C VAL A 56 -2.02 10.66 -0.68
N LEU A 57 -1.93 11.51 0.35
CA LEU A 57 -3.06 11.86 1.22
C LEU A 57 -3.97 12.95 0.66
N GLY A 58 -3.58 13.62 -0.43
CA GLY A 58 -4.30 14.76 -1.00
C GLY A 58 -4.02 14.96 -2.50
N GLY A 59 -4.53 16.05 -3.07
CA GLY A 59 -4.21 16.47 -4.43
C GLY A 59 -4.53 15.48 -5.56
N ALA A 60 -3.58 15.33 -6.50
CA ALA A 60 -3.77 14.61 -7.76
C ALA A 60 -3.86 13.09 -7.60
N PHE A 61 -3.04 12.49 -6.71
CA PHE A 61 -3.06 11.05 -6.44
C PHE A 61 -4.41 10.57 -5.89
N ARG A 62 -4.99 11.37 -4.99
CA ARG A 62 -6.32 11.10 -4.45
C ARG A 62 -7.39 11.13 -5.55
N ARG A 63 -7.39 12.18 -6.39
CA ARG A 63 -8.34 12.28 -7.52
C ARG A 63 -8.22 11.12 -8.50
N GLN A 64 -6.99 10.70 -8.85
CA GLN A 64 -6.76 9.55 -9.72
C GLN A 64 -7.29 8.25 -9.09
N THR A 65 -7.05 8.06 -7.79
CA THR A 65 -7.53 6.90 -7.04
C THR A 65 -9.06 6.89 -7.00
N ASP A 66 -9.69 7.99 -6.60
CA ASP A 66 -11.15 8.11 -6.54
C ASP A 66 -11.79 7.87 -7.92
N ALA A 67 -11.22 8.46 -8.98
CA ALA A 67 -11.68 8.26 -10.34
C ALA A 67 -11.59 6.78 -10.77
N TYR A 68 -10.47 6.12 -10.49
CA TYR A 68 -10.29 4.70 -10.79
C TYR A 68 -11.27 3.80 -10.02
N LEU A 69 -11.47 4.05 -8.73
CA LEU A 69 -12.43 3.29 -7.91
C LEU A 69 -13.86 3.46 -8.45
N ALA A 70 -14.23 4.67 -8.87
CA ALA A 70 -15.53 4.96 -9.46
C ALA A 70 -15.71 4.33 -10.85
N GLU A 71 -14.70 4.44 -11.72
CA GLU A 71 -14.68 3.85 -13.07
C GLU A 71 -14.91 2.33 -13.02
N HIS A 72 -14.25 1.66 -12.07
CA HIS A 72 -14.37 0.21 -11.87
C HIS A 72 -15.52 -0.20 -10.93
N ARG A 73 -16.34 0.75 -10.47
CA ARG A 73 -17.49 0.52 -9.56
C ARG A 73 -17.12 -0.30 -8.32
N LEU A 74 -15.95 -0.01 -7.74
CA LEU A 74 -15.46 -0.73 -6.58
C LEU A 74 -16.22 -0.32 -5.31
N PRO A 75 -16.53 -1.27 -4.40
CA PRO A 75 -17.21 -0.96 -3.14
C PRO A 75 -16.28 -0.16 -2.22
N VAL A 76 -16.52 1.14 -2.11
CA VAL A 76 -15.70 2.04 -1.29
C VAL A 76 -16.27 2.19 0.12
N ASP A 77 -15.45 1.87 1.12
CA ASP A 77 -15.68 2.18 2.53
C ASP A 77 -14.54 3.06 3.03
N PHE A 78 -14.73 4.38 2.94
CA PHE A 78 -13.69 5.33 3.27
C PHE A 78 -13.21 5.18 4.73
N GLY A 79 -11.95 4.77 4.87
CA GLY A 79 -11.32 4.47 6.13
C GLY A 79 -11.89 3.28 6.88
N GLY A 80 -12.65 2.40 6.23
CA GLY A 80 -13.24 1.22 6.86
C GLY A 80 -14.23 1.55 7.98
N ARG A 81 -14.99 2.64 7.85
CA ARG A 81 -15.83 3.21 8.93
C ARG A 81 -17.28 2.75 8.86
N ARG A 82 -17.75 2.31 7.70
CA ARG A 82 -19.17 2.03 7.44
C ARG A 82 -19.57 0.61 7.85
N HIS A 83 -18.72 -0.37 7.61
CA HIS A 83 -19.10 -1.79 7.70
C HIS A 83 -18.68 -2.49 9.00
N GLY A 84 -17.89 -1.84 9.87
CA GLY A 84 -17.38 -2.42 11.11
C GLY A 84 -15.93 -2.93 10.97
N PRO A 85 -15.42 -3.75 11.92
CA PRO A 85 -14.04 -4.21 11.86
C PRO A 85 -13.81 -5.12 10.65
N TYR A 86 -12.65 -4.97 10.03
CA TYR A 86 -12.17 -5.82 8.95
C TYR A 86 -11.24 -6.89 9.51
N ASP A 87 -11.39 -8.12 9.02
CA ASP A 87 -10.58 -9.26 9.46
C ASP A 87 -9.15 -9.15 8.90
N LEU A 88 -9.03 -8.63 7.69
CA LEU A 88 -7.77 -8.46 6.95
C LEU A 88 -7.70 -7.07 6.31
N ILE A 89 -6.53 -6.47 6.37
CA ILE A 89 -6.18 -5.22 5.70
C ILE A 89 -5.04 -5.50 4.73
N VAL A 90 -5.21 -5.11 3.48
CA VAL A 90 -4.18 -5.19 2.44
C VAL A 90 -3.79 -3.78 2.08
N THR A 91 -2.52 -3.42 2.30
CA THR A 91 -1.98 -2.09 2.02
C THR A 91 -0.67 -2.20 1.26
N THR A 92 -0.33 -1.18 0.49
CA THR A 92 0.95 -1.09 -0.22
C THR A 92 1.96 -0.17 0.47
N SER A 93 1.58 0.44 1.59
CA SER A 93 2.42 1.38 2.32
C SER A 93 2.16 1.30 3.83
N ASP A 94 3.25 1.23 4.59
CA ASP A 94 3.26 1.23 6.05
C ASP A 94 3.89 2.51 6.66
N LEU A 95 4.11 3.53 5.82
CA LEU A 95 4.61 4.84 6.23
C LEU A 95 3.65 5.50 7.23
N LEU A 96 2.35 5.31 7.03
CA LEU A 96 1.30 5.65 7.96
C LEU A 96 0.47 4.40 8.28
N VAL A 97 0.33 4.10 9.57
CA VAL A 97 -0.47 2.99 10.07
C VAL A 97 -1.69 3.56 10.78
N GLN A 98 -2.84 3.45 10.13
CA GLN A 98 -4.10 4.04 10.58
C GLN A 98 -4.58 3.37 11.88
N ARG A 99 -5.03 4.17 12.84
CA ARG A 99 -5.30 3.74 14.21
C ARG A 99 -6.47 2.76 14.28
N ASN A 100 -7.52 3.01 13.50
CA ASN A 100 -8.72 2.20 13.48
C ASN A 100 -8.55 0.83 12.80
N LEU A 101 -7.42 0.61 12.12
CA LEU A 101 -7.12 -0.65 11.42
C LEU A 101 -6.13 -1.54 12.19
N ARG A 102 -5.70 -1.13 13.39
CA ARG A 102 -4.70 -1.88 14.19
C ARG A 102 -5.19 -3.22 14.74
N HIS A 103 -6.49 -3.48 14.67
CA HIS A 103 -7.10 -4.69 15.22
C HIS A 103 -7.18 -5.85 14.22
N GLY A 104 -7.15 -5.55 12.91
CA GLY A 104 -7.17 -6.56 11.86
C GLY A 104 -5.78 -7.09 11.55
N LYS A 105 -5.73 -8.25 10.86
CA LYS A 105 -4.49 -8.75 10.28
C LYS A 105 -4.05 -7.84 9.13
N VAL A 106 -2.76 -7.61 8.97
CA VAL A 106 -2.24 -6.68 7.95
C VAL A 106 -1.27 -7.40 7.02
N ILE A 107 -1.57 -7.36 5.71
CA ILE A 107 -0.64 -7.73 4.65
C ILE A 107 -0.13 -6.45 3.99
N LEU A 108 1.19 -6.29 3.98
CA LEU A 108 1.88 -5.24 3.25
C LEU A 108 2.32 -5.80 1.90
N ILE A 109 2.02 -5.11 0.80
CA ILE A 109 2.44 -5.47 -0.55
C ILE A 109 3.44 -4.45 -1.06
N GLN A 110 4.60 -4.92 -1.51
CA GLN A 110 5.61 -4.05 -2.07
C GLN A 110 5.21 -3.49 -3.45
N GLU A 111 5.40 -2.18 -3.65
CA GLU A 111 5.16 -1.53 -4.94
C GLU A 111 6.25 -1.77 -6.00
N GLY A 112 7.40 -2.33 -5.60
CA GLY A 112 8.52 -2.60 -6.49
C GLY A 112 9.52 -1.45 -6.66
N MET A 113 9.43 -0.41 -5.81
CA MET A 113 10.42 0.67 -5.71
C MET A 113 10.80 0.93 -4.26
N THR A 114 12.05 1.33 -4.04
CA THR A 114 12.53 1.86 -2.75
C THR A 114 13.42 3.05 -2.99
N ASP A 115 13.15 4.17 -2.31
CA ASP A 115 14.00 5.36 -2.34
C ASP A 115 15.37 5.06 -1.70
N PRO A 116 16.43 5.76 -2.15
CA PRO A 116 17.76 5.61 -1.58
C PRO A 116 17.82 6.06 -0.11
N GLU A 117 18.76 5.47 0.64
CA GLU A 117 19.02 5.81 2.03
C GLU A 117 19.74 7.16 2.15
N THR A 118 18.98 8.23 2.34
CA THR A 118 19.53 9.60 2.50
C THR A 118 19.90 9.91 3.96
N ALA A 119 20.55 11.06 4.21
CA ALA A 119 20.78 11.55 5.56
C ALA A 119 19.47 11.66 6.39
N MET A 120 18.36 12.02 5.73
CA MET A 120 17.03 12.06 6.36
C MET A 120 16.57 10.66 6.80
N TYR A 121 16.83 9.62 6.00
CA TYR A 121 16.54 8.24 6.38
C TYR A 121 17.29 7.83 7.66
N HIS A 122 18.60 8.12 7.74
CA HIS A 122 19.38 7.81 8.94
C HIS A 122 18.89 8.60 10.17
N LEU A 123 18.48 9.87 9.98
CA LEU A 123 17.91 10.69 11.03
C LEU A 123 16.58 10.10 11.54
N VAL A 124 15.68 9.73 10.62
CA VAL A 124 14.38 9.12 10.94
C VAL A 124 14.58 7.82 11.73
N ARG A 125 15.51 6.97 11.29
CA ARG A 125 15.81 5.70 11.97
C ARG A 125 16.41 5.91 13.36
N ARG A 126 17.37 6.84 13.50
CA ARG A 126 18.08 7.09 14.77
C ARG A 126 17.21 7.79 15.81
N LEU A 127 16.43 8.78 15.39
CA LEU A 127 15.61 9.60 16.28
C LEU A 127 14.15 9.11 16.40
N ARG A 128 13.80 8.00 15.73
CA ARG A 128 12.43 7.45 15.68
C ARG A 128 11.39 8.49 15.24
N LEU A 129 11.78 9.36 14.30
CA LEU A 129 10.89 10.38 13.74
C LEU A 129 9.80 9.72 12.86
N PRO A 130 8.73 10.45 12.50
CA PRO A 130 7.70 9.89 11.64
C PRO A 130 8.25 9.40 10.29
N ARG A 131 7.96 8.13 9.96
CA ARG A 131 8.51 7.41 8.79
C ARG A 131 8.25 8.10 7.45
N TYR A 132 7.10 8.75 7.30
CA TYR A 132 6.77 9.48 6.07
C TYR A 132 7.79 10.59 5.71
N LEU A 133 8.64 11.04 6.64
CA LEU A 133 9.71 12.00 6.36
C LEU A 133 10.83 11.42 5.49
N ALA A 134 10.97 10.10 5.42
CA ALA A 134 11.98 9.42 4.61
C ALA A 134 11.36 8.56 3.49
N SER A 135 10.10 8.83 3.13
CA SER A 135 9.41 8.21 1.99
C SER A 135 9.56 6.66 1.98
N THR A 136 9.61 6.04 0.82
CA THR A 136 9.70 4.58 0.65
C THR A 136 11.04 3.99 1.13
N ALA A 137 12.03 4.82 1.48
CA ALA A 137 13.26 4.34 2.10
C ALA A 137 12.97 3.66 3.46
N THR A 138 11.85 4.02 4.11
CA THR A 138 11.40 3.43 5.38
C THR A 138 10.28 2.40 5.24
N THR A 139 9.93 2.00 4.02
CA THR A 139 8.95 0.93 3.78
C THR A 139 9.37 -0.35 4.49
N GLY A 140 8.42 -1.01 5.14
CA GLY A 140 8.64 -2.25 5.87
C GLY A 140 9.20 -2.05 7.29
N LEU A 141 9.53 -0.83 7.70
CA LEU A 141 10.07 -0.54 9.03
C LEU A 141 8.98 -0.28 10.08
N SER A 142 7.70 -0.42 9.73
CA SER A 142 6.63 -0.31 10.73
C SER A 142 6.55 -1.47 11.70
N ASP A 143 6.91 -2.67 11.23
CA ASP A 143 6.58 -3.95 11.86
C ASP A 143 5.09 -4.12 12.23
N ARG A 144 4.21 -3.29 11.64
CA ARG A 144 2.75 -3.32 11.85
C ARG A 144 2.02 -4.12 10.77
N TYR A 145 2.72 -5.09 10.21
CA TYR A 145 2.19 -6.10 9.29
C TYR A 145 2.42 -7.49 9.88
N ASP A 146 1.53 -8.42 9.55
CA ASP A 146 1.70 -9.84 9.80
C ASP A 146 2.56 -10.47 8.71
N TYR A 147 2.31 -10.10 7.45
CA TYR A 147 3.11 -10.51 6.30
C TYR A 147 3.48 -9.33 5.41
N PHE A 148 4.69 -9.37 4.86
CA PHE A 148 5.20 -8.42 3.88
C PHE A 148 5.57 -9.15 2.58
N CYS A 149 4.70 -9.01 1.59
CA CYS A 149 4.86 -9.55 0.25
C CYS A 149 5.86 -8.70 -0.54
N VAL A 150 7.01 -9.28 -0.88
CA VAL A 150 8.11 -8.61 -1.60
C VAL A 150 8.31 -9.21 -2.99
N ALA A 151 8.85 -8.39 -3.88
CA ALA A 151 8.96 -8.70 -5.30
C ALA A 151 9.98 -9.81 -5.62
N SER A 152 11.04 -9.94 -4.83
CA SER A 152 12.12 -10.90 -5.09
C SER A 152 12.91 -11.21 -3.83
N GLU A 153 13.75 -12.24 -3.87
CA GLU A 153 14.72 -12.53 -2.81
C GLU A 153 15.68 -11.35 -2.58
N GLY A 154 16.12 -10.65 -3.65
CA GLY A 154 16.97 -9.47 -3.50
C GLY A 154 16.28 -8.35 -2.71
N TYR A 155 14.97 -8.15 -2.91
CA TYR A 155 14.21 -7.22 -2.10
C TYR A 155 14.01 -7.71 -0.67
N ARG A 156 13.83 -9.02 -0.47
CA ARG A 156 13.77 -9.62 0.86
C ARG A 156 15.04 -9.31 1.66
N ASP A 157 16.20 -9.58 1.07
CA ASP A 157 17.49 -9.33 1.70
C ASP A 157 17.69 -7.85 2.01
N LEU A 158 17.33 -6.96 1.06
CA LEU A 158 17.37 -5.51 1.26
C LEU A 158 16.55 -5.08 2.49
N PHE A 159 15.31 -5.54 2.61
CA PHE A 159 14.46 -5.15 3.73
C PHE A 159 14.91 -5.77 5.06
N VAL A 160 15.45 -6.99 5.05
CA VAL A 160 16.07 -7.59 6.23
C VAL A 160 17.26 -6.75 6.71
N GLN A 161 18.14 -6.32 5.80
CA GLN A 161 19.26 -5.43 6.13
C GLN A 161 18.81 -4.08 6.72
N LYS A 162 17.68 -3.55 6.23
CA LYS A 162 17.06 -2.33 6.77
C LYS A 162 16.44 -2.53 8.17
N GLY A 163 16.14 -3.77 8.56
CA GLY A 163 15.61 -4.15 9.86
C GLY A 163 14.19 -4.71 9.86
N ALA A 164 13.66 -5.10 8.69
CA ALA A 164 12.43 -5.86 8.60
C ALA A 164 12.64 -7.30 9.11
N ARG A 165 11.59 -7.88 9.70
CA ARG A 165 11.64 -9.20 10.34
C ARG A 165 11.59 -10.33 9.31
N PRO A 166 12.65 -11.17 9.16
CA PRO A 166 12.71 -12.18 8.10
C PRO A 166 11.53 -13.16 8.09
N ASP A 167 10.98 -13.50 9.27
CA ASP A 167 9.85 -14.41 9.44
C ASP A 167 8.52 -13.88 8.87
N LYS A 168 8.45 -12.56 8.63
CA LYS A 168 7.26 -11.92 8.07
C LYS A 168 7.36 -11.69 6.56
N LEU A 169 8.53 -11.83 5.95
CA LEU A 169 8.72 -11.54 4.54
C LEU A 169 8.40 -12.76 3.69
N VAL A 170 7.58 -12.55 2.66
CA VAL A 170 7.16 -13.58 1.71
C VAL A 170 7.46 -13.09 0.31
N VAL A 171 8.22 -13.84 -0.48
CA VAL A 171 8.51 -13.49 -1.88
C VAL A 171 7.32 -13.90 -2.75
N THR A 172 6.70 -12.93 -3.41
CA THR A 172 5.48 -13.14 -4.22
C THR A 172 5.59 -12.66 -5.66
N GLY A 173 6.61 -11.87 -5.99
CA GLY A 173 6.59 -11.08 -7.23
C GLY A 173 5.81 -9.78 -7.07
N ILE A 174 5.66 -9.04 -8.17
CA ILE A 174 4.92 -7.76 -8.21
C ILE A 174 3.58 -8.01 -8.90
N PRO A 175 2.43 -7.74 -8.24
CA PRO A 175 1.10 -8.04 -8.80
C PRO A 175 0.83 -7.45 -10.20
N ASN A 176 1.45 -6.30 -10.51
CA ASN A 176 1.32 -5.66 -11.82
C ASN A 176 1.89 -6.49 -12.98
N PHE A 177 2.74 -7.47 -12.70
CA PHE A 177 3.45 -8.30 -13.69
C PHE A 177 2.91 -9.73 -13.77
N ASP A 178 1.81 -10.04 -13.06
CA ASP A 178 1.21 -11.38 -13.07
C ASP A 178 0.72 -11.81 -14.47
N ASN A 179 0.44 -10.83 -15.36
CA ASN A 179 -0.02 -11.10 -16.72
C ASN A 179 0.83 -10.37 -17.78
N LEU A 180 2.15 -10.57 -17.73
CA LEU A 180 3.10 -10.06 -18.71
C LEU A 180 2.74 -10.44 -20.17
N ALA A 181 2.16 -11.62 -20.38
CA ALA A 181 1.78 -12.10 -21.71
C ALA A 181 0.70 -11.22 -22.38
N ALA A 182 -0.18 -10.59 -21.61
CA ALA A 182 -1.19 -9.66 -22.14
C ALA A 182 -0.58 -8.35 -22.69
N GLY A 183 0.65 -8.01 -22.31
CA GLY A 183 1.37 -6.82 -22.78
C GLY A 183 2.36 -7.08 -23.93
N CYS A 184 2.65 -8.34 -24.27
CA CYS A 184 3.65 -8.71 -25.29
C CYS A 184 3.21 -8.49 -26.75
N GLY A 185 1.99 -7.97 -26.99
CA GLY A 185 1.45 -7.75 -28.34
C GLY A 185 2.02 -6.52 -29.05
N GLY A 186 2.65 -5.59 -28.32
CA GLY A 186 3.38 -4.46 -28.90
C GLY A 186 4.87 -4.71 -28.75
N GLY A 187 5.61 -4.80 -29.85
CA GLY A 187 7.07 -4.82 -29.79
C GLY A 187 7.56 -3.66 -28.92
N PHE A 188 8.55 -3.92 -28.06
CA PHE A 188 9.19 -2.87 -27.26
C PHE A 188 9.64 -1.77 -28.23
N PRO A 189 9.25 -0.50 -28.06
CA PRO A 189 9.64 0.59 -28.95
C PRO A 189 11.09 0.99 -28.64
N TYR A 190 12.02 0.09 -28.94
CA TYR A 190 13.46 0.33 -28.96
C TYR A 190 13.96 -0.03 -30.36
N ASN A 191 13.66 0.84 -31.32
CA ASN A 191 14.49 0.96 -32.51
C ASN A 191 15.55 2.00 -32.18
N LYS A 192 16.82 1.58 -32.17
CA LYS A 192 17.98 2.48 -32.05
C LYS A 192 18.09 3.39 -33.28
#